data_AF-A0A0Q4FPH2-F1
#
_entry.id   AF-A0A0Q4FPH2-F1
#
_cell.length_a   1.000
_cell.length_b   1.000
_cell.length_c   1.000
_cell.angle_alpha   90.00
_cell.angle_beta   90.00
_cell.angle_gamma   90.00
#
_symmetry.space_group_name_H-M   'P 1'
#
loop_
_entity.id
_entity.type
_entity.pdbx_description
1 polymer ?
#
loop_
_entity_poly.entity_id
_entity_poly.type
_entity_poly.pdbx_seq_one_letter_code
_entity_poly.pdbx_strand_id
1 'polypeptide(L)'
;MTIQRAAAIVQRVGPCRILIDADQHGDLARELALMGCVTGAGAGARPALGRAVAVIALPDKVTPVTLGARLAPIEKAGAGTLVLLATGQARAPVEAALFARGWRRHPGGMTTGEYAPRDQPALAPLTFYDRTHGGAGLRGVDDPLRRGDGAADAHLALLALAAERIRHGDRVLVCGDGQAADADVLMTQSRCHSVEVLARGGLDALAPHSFDFVLALDGDVTGLDWAAQLAVFAALLRPDGRIMTGWSQDGPAAPRDWAALVDALATRFLVEARFVLAAPGNPTPTAPRVIYGVSTEGDHASGWLIALASCNPLAAAGREDDGAVPFAHPAFPLPAGDAPPVVDFGAAYDNPWLYRTMVQMGERLTDDVLLARLAEVVVSDSDPASADRGAALAVLGYRVIELRMTGALAGLMPLIDAYCAQAATAPHVVRWQISLAFLAGRLRELAGDPAAALDWYARAAAGDYAAFSPILATKVVAACFHAARLHLALGDVAAAADRFRRGVAVALAAAAAPHAAQMGDPDRPTPFYLTELAEVMDMGSQCANALAHLPLWERDPGLFWRQVDIRRFGLASWARDLEQENRRLAGG
;
A
#
# COMPACT_ATOMS: atom_id res chain seq x y z
N MET A 1 -6.78 21.88 -17.56
CA MET A 1 -6.56 22.08 -16.11
C MET A 1 -7.81 21.86 -15.27
N THR A 2 -9.02 22.11 -15.79
CA THR A 2 -10.27 21.87 -15.05
C THR A 2 -10.45 20.38 -14.71
N ILE A 3 -10.20 19.46 -15.66
CA ILE A 3 -10.36 18.02 -15.42
C ILE A 3 -9.44 17.50 -14.31
N GLN A 4 -8.21 18.03 -14.23
CA GLN A 4 -7.27 17.71 -13.16
C GLN A 4 -7.79 18.18 -11.81
N ARG A 5 -8.43 19.36 -11.76
CA ARG A 5 -9.06 19.87 -10.54
C ARG A 5 -10.28 19.04 -10.15
N ALA A 6 -11.10 18.63 -11.11
CA ALA A 6 -12.25 17.76 -10.87
C ALA A 6 -11.80 16.41 -10.27
N ALA A 7 -10.80 15.78 -10.88
CA ALA A 7 -10.23 14.52 -10.38
C ALA A 7 -9.61 14.69 -8.98
N ALA A 8 -8.82 15.74 -8.75
CA ALA A 8 -8.22 16.01 -7.45
C ALA A 8 -9.26 16.27 -6.34
N ILE A 9 -10.41 16.87 -6.67
CA ILE A 9 -11.54 17.04 -5.75
C ILE A 9 -12.16 15.67 -5.46
N VAL A 10 -12.59 14.92 -6.49
CA VAL A 10 -13.27 13.63 -6.32
C VAL A 10 -12.39 12.60 -5.62
N GLN A 11 -11.08 12.61 -5.87
CA GLN A 11 -10.13 11.74 -5.18
C GLN A 11 -10.10 11.96 -3.65
N ARG A 12 -10.38 13.19 -3.18
CA ARG A 12 -10.31 13.55 -1.76
C ARG A 12 -11.64 13.52 -1.04
N VAL A 13 -12.72 13.93 -1.70
CA VAL A 13 -14.07 14.03 -1.08
C VAL A 13 -15.07 13.01 -1.62
N GLY A 14 -14.68 12.21 -2.60
CA GLY A 14 -15.56 11.26 -3.30
C GLY A 14 -16.60 11.94 -4.20
N PRO A 15 -17.33 11.14 -5.01
CA PRO A 15 -18.51 11.63 -5.71
C PRO A 15 -19.57 12.11 -4.71
N CYS A 16 -19.95 13.38 -4.80
CA CYS A 16 -20.82 14.01 -3.81
C CYS A 16 -21.63 15.16 -4.41
N ARG A 17 -22.45 15.82 -3.58
CA ARG A 17 -23.11 17.06 -3.98
C ARG A 17 -22.13 18.23 -3.83
N ILE A 18 -21.94 18.96 -4.92
CA ILE A 18 -21.02 20.10 -5.00
C ILE A 18 -21.80 21.40 -5.22
N LEU A 19 -21.66 22.32 -4.27
CA LEU A 19 -22.12 23.70 -4.37
C LEU A 19 -21.05 24.49 -5.12
N ILE A 20 -21.31 24.77 -6.39
CA ILE A 20 -20.42 25.52 -7.27
C ILE A 20 -21.23 26.51 -8.10
N ASP A 21 -20.67 27.70 -8.31
CA ASP A 21 -21.23 28.69 -9.23
C ASP A 21 -21.01 28.21 -10.67
N ALA A 22 -22.04 27.61 -11.27
CA ALA A 22 -21.97 27.05 -12.61
C ALA A 22 -21.81 28.13 -13.70
N ASP A 23 -22.21 29.39 -13.41
CA ASP A 23 -22.05 30.49 -14.36
C ASP A 23 -20.59 30.92 -14.43
N GLN A 24 -19.86 30.86 -13.30
CA GLN A 24 -18.42 31.18 -13.25
C GLN A 24 -17.51 29.97 -13.52
N HIS A 25 -17.96 28.76 -13.22
CA HIS A 25 -17.14 27.54 -13.26
C HIS A 25 -17.82 26.38 -14.01
N GLY A 26 -18.50 26.69 -15.12
CA GLY A 26 -19.28 25.71 -15.90
C GLY A 26 -18.48 24.48 -16.37
N ASP A 27 -17.22 24.65 -16.78
CA ASP A 27 -16.37 23.53 -17.21
C ASP A 27 -16.08 22.56 -16.07
N LEU A 28 -15.64 23.10 -14.93
CA LEU A 28 -15.37 22.30 -13.73
C LEU A 28 -16.64 21.61 -13.22
N ALA A 29 -17.80 22.29 -13.26
CA ALA A 29 -19.07 21.70 -12.89
C ALA A 29 -19.48 20.53 -13.80
N ARG A 30 -19.22 20.62 -15.12
CA ARG A 30 -19.48 19.53 -16.07
C ARG A 30 -18.57 18.34 -15.84
N GLU A 31 -17.28 18.57 -15.63
CA GLU A 31 -16.32 17.49 -15.38
C GLU A 31 -16.60 16.77 -14.04
N LEU A 32 -16.94 17.51 -13.00
CA LEU A 32 -17.37 16.94 -11.73
C LEU A 32 -18.64 16.07 -11.91
N ALA A 33 -19.59 16.50 -12.75
CA ALA A 33 -20.77 15.71 -13.08
C ALA A 33 -20.42 14.42 -13.84
N LEU A 34 -19.47 14.46 -14.77
CA LEU A 34 -18.97 13.26 -15.46
C LEU A 34 -18.29 12.27 -14.50
N MET A 35 -17.73 12.75 -13.39
CA MET A 35 -17.14 11.94 -12.32
C MET A 35 -18.15 11.51 -11.24
N GLY A 36 -19.46 11.73 -11.48
CA GLY A 36 -20.54 11.25 -10.61
C GLY A 36 -20.99 12.24 -9.53
N CYS A 37 -20.52 13.49 -9.54
CA CYS A 37 -20.98 14.51 -8.60
C CYS A 37 -22.30 15.16 -9.06
N VAL A 38 -23.11 15.61 -8.10
CA VAL A 38 -24.30 16.44 -8.37
C VAL A 38 -23.95 17.90 -8.14
N THR A 39 -23.92 18.71 -9.20
CA THR A 39 -23.56 20.13 -9.13
C THR A 39 -24.79 21.05 -9.09
N GLY A 40 -24.77 22.12 -8.29
CA GLY A 40 -25.86 23.09 -8.27
C GLY A 40 -25.70 24.24 -7.28
N ALA A 41 -26.39 25.36 -7.54
CA ALA A 41 -26.16 26.64 -6.86
C ALA A 41 -27.01 26.92 -5.60
N GLY A 42 -27.92 26.04 -5.15
CA GLY A 42 -28.76 26.40 -3.99
C GLY A 42 -29.69 25.33 -3.40
N ALA A 43 -30.09 25.58 -2.15
CA ALA A 43 -30.86 24.73 -1.24
C ALA A 43 -32.30 24.45 -1.70
N GLY A 44 -32.73 23.18 -1.67
CA GLY A 44 -34.13 22.82 -1.99
C GLY A 44 -34.43 21.33 -2.05
N ALA A 45 -33.46 20.48 -2.40
CA ALA A 45 -33.62 19.02 -2.35
C ALA A 45 -33.04 18.44 -1.06
N ARG A 46 -33.84 17.65 -0.33
CA ARG A 46 -33.36 16.83 0.81
C ARG A 46 -32.31 15.83 0.32
N PRO A 47 -31.26 15.59 1.11
CA PRO A 47 -30.12 14.76 0.70
C PRO A 47 -30.54 13.28 0.56
N ALA A 48 -30.16 12.65 -0.55
CA ALA A 48 -30.15 11.19 -0.64
C ALA A 48 -28.82 10.60 -0.14
N LEU A 49 -27.72 11.36 -0.15
CA LEU A 49 -26.40 10.95 0.36
C LEU A 49 -25.55 12.16 0.81
N GLY A 50 -24.97 12.11 2.03
CA GLY A 50 -23.76 12.85 2.43
C GLY A 50 -23.86 14.37 2.73
N ARG A 51 -22.83 14.89 3.44
CA ARG A 51 -22.58 16.33 3.67
C ARG A 51 -22.25 17.03 2.34
N ALA A 52 -22.78 18.23 2.11
CA ALA A 52 -22.48 19.00 0.90
C ALA A 52 -21.04 19.57 0.91
N VAL A 53 -20.38 19.55 -0.25
CA VAL A 53 -19.07 20.16 -0.49
C VAL A 53 -19.27 21.48 -1.22
N ALA A 54 -18.59 22.55 -0.83
CA ALA A 54 -18.64 23.83 -1.54
C ALA A 54 -17.31 24.14 -2.21
N VAL A 55 -17.37 24.57 -3.47
CA VAL A 55 -16.20 25.00 -4.26
C VAL A 55 -16.32 26.50 -4.50
N ILE A 56 -15.33 27.27 -4.02
CA ILE A 56 -15.28 28.71 -4.28
C ILE A 56 -13.92 29.15 -4.82
N ALA A 57 -13.94 30.05 -5.79
CA ALA A 57 -12.75 30.79 -6.18
C ALA A 57 -12.50 31.97 -5.24
N LEU A 58 -11.24 32.12 -4.83
CA LEU A 58 -10.81 33.29 -4.09
C LEU A 58 -10.58 34.46 -5.05
N PRO A 59 -11.01 35.69 -4.70
CA PRO A 59 -10.62 36.88 -5.46
C PRO A 59 -9.11 37.14 -5.34
N ASP A 60 -8.55 37.93 -6.26
CA ASP A 60 -7.12 38.31 -6.23
C ASP A 60 -6.72 38.99 -4.91
N LYS A 61 -7.62 39.79 -4.33
CA LYS A 61 -7.46 40.41 -3.01
C LYS A 61 -8.42 39.79 -2.01
N VAL A 62 -7.89 38.94 -1.14
CA VAL A 62 -8.64 38.36 -0.03
C VAL A 62 -8.43 39.17 1.24
N THR A 63 -9.52 39.64 1.82
CA THR A 63 -9.57 40.19 3.17
C THR A 63 -10.52 39.34 4.02
N PRO A 64 -10.45 39.40 5.35
CA PRO A 64 -11.41 38.71 6.21
C PRO A 64 -12.88 39.03 5.86
N VAL A 65 -13.14 40.27 5.42
CA VAL A 65 -14.48 40.72 4.99
C VAL A 65 -14.90 40.06 3.68
N THR A 66 -14.03 40.07 2.66
CA THR A 66 -14.38 39.48 1.35
C THR A 66 -14.51 37.97 1.42
N LEU A 67 -13.65 37.30 2.21
CA LEU A 67 -13.76 35.87 2.48
C LEU A 67 -15.05 35.55 3.26
N GLY A 68 -15.36 36.32 4.31
CA GLY A 68 -16.58 36.13 5.10
C GLY A 68 -17.86 36.26 4.27
N ALA A 69 -17.92 37.23 3.34
CA ALA A 69 -19.04 37.41 2.43
C ALA A 69 -19.21 36.22 1.46
N ARG A 70 -18.11 35.61 0.99
CA ARG A 70 -18.14 34.41 0.14
C ARG A 70 -18.52 33.14 0.92
N LEU A 71 -18.11 33.04 2.19
CA LEU A 71 -18.43 31.90 3.03
C LEU A 71 -19.88 31.92 3.52
N ALA A 72 -20.46 33.07 3.87
CA ALA A 72 -21.78 33.15 4.51
C ALA A 72 -22.91 32.34 3.81
N PRO A 73 -23.06 32.36 2.47
CA PRO A 73 -24.05 31.53 1.78
C PRO A 73 -23.81 30.02 1.93
N ILE A 74 -22.54 29.61 1.92
CA ILE A 74 -22.10 28.22 2.04
C ILE A 74 -22.36 27.71 3.46
N GLU A 75 -22.01 28.52 4.44
CA GLU A 75 -22.23 28.21 5.85
C GLU A 75 -23.74 28.09 6.15
N LYS A 76 -24.57 28.96 5.54
CA LYS A 76 -26.03 28.88 5.61
C LYS A 76 -26.58 27.63 4.90
N ALA A 77 -25.97 27.21 3.81
CA ALA A 77 -26.33 25.98 3.09
C ALA A 77 -25.91 24.70 3.82
N GLY A 78 -25.15 24.81 4.93
CA GLY A 78 -24.74 23.67 5.75
C GLY A 78 -23.64 22.82 5.11
N ALA A 79 -22.82 23.39 4.23
CA ALA A 79 -21.68 22.65 3.67
C ALA A 79 -20.69 22.26 4.79
N GLY A 80 -20.34 20.98 4.81
CA GLY A 80 -19.41 20.41 5.78
C GLY A 80 -17.95 20.50 5.34
N THR A 81 -17.73 20.64 4.03
CA THR A 81 -16.40 20.65 3.41
C THR A 81 -16.33 21.80 2.41
N LEU A 82 -15.16 22.42 2.33
CA LEU A 82 -14.88 23.60 1.52
C LEU A 82 -13.61 23.35 0.69
N VAL A 83 -13.72 23.60 -0.61
CA VAL A 83 -12.62 23.60 -1.56
C VAL A 83 -12.41 25.03 -2.02
N LEU A 84 -11.20 25.55 -1.81
CA LEU A 84 -10.79 26.86 -2.31
C LEU A 84 -9.99 26.69 -3.58
N LEU A 85 -10.45 27.36 -4.66
CA LEU A 85 -9.67 27.57 -5.87
C LEU A 85 -8.84 28.83 -5.69
N ALA A 86 -7.53 28.67 -5.56
CA ALA A 86 -6.59 29.77 -5.34
C ALA A 86 -5.71 30.00 -6.59
N THR A 87 -5.23 31.23 -6.73
CA THR A 87 -4.32 31.72 -7.77
C THR A 87 -3.07 32.38 -7.17
N GLY A 88 -2.64 31.92 -6.00
CA GLY A 88 -1.46 32.42 -5.30
C GLY A 88 -1.75 33.41 -4.15
N GLN A 89 -2.98 33.44 -3.64
CA GLN A 89 -3.34 34.25 -2.47
C GLN A 89 -2.49 33.87 -1.25
N ALA A 90 -2.16 34.85 -0.40
CA ALA A 90 -1.40 34.62 0.82
C ALA A 90 -2.13 33.66 1.78
N ARG A 91 -1.47 32.58 2.18
CA ARG A 91 -2.02 31.49 2.99
C ARG A 91 -2.37 31.94 4.40
N ALA A 92 -1.43 32.53 5.12
CA ALA A 92 -1.59 32.89 6.54
C ALA A 92 -2.87 33.71 6.84
N PRO A 93 -3.18 34.82 6.13
CA PRO A 93 -4.40 35.58 6.42
C PRO A 93 -5.69 34.84 6.05
N VAL A 94 -5.67 33.97 5.03
CA VAL A 94 -6.82 33.16 4.64
C VAL A 94 -7.10 32.09 5.69
N GLU A 95 -6.08 31.32 6.07
CA GLU A 95 -6.19 30.27 7.09
C GLU A 95 -6.61 30.85 8.44
N ALA A 96 -6.01 31.95 8.88
CA ALA A 96 -6.41 32.62 10.12
C ALA A 96 -7.90 33.01 10.13
N ALA A 97 -8.41 33.54 9.01
CA ALA A 97 -9.82 33.90 8.87
C ALA A 97 -10.75 32.67 8.81
N LEU A 98 -10.33 31.58 8.17
CA LEU A 98 -11.07 30.30 8.15
C LEU A 98 -11.15 29.68 9.54
N PHE A 99 -10.03 29.60 10.24
CA PHE A 99 -9.93 29.00 11.58
C PHE A 99 -10.74 29.78 12.60
N ALA A 100 -10.73 31.11 12.53
CA ALA A 100 -11.59 31.97 13.36
C ALA A 100 -13.10 31.72 13.15
N ARG A 101 -13.49 31.15 12.00
CA ARG A 101 -14.88 30.81 11.65
C ARG A 101 -15.22 29.33 11.87
N GLY A 102 -14.32 28.56 12.49
CA GLY A 102 -14.55 27.15 12.85
C GLY A 102 -14.27 26.14 11.73
N TRP A 103 -13.60 26.58 10.67
CA TRP A 103 -13.00 25.67 9.68
C TRP A 103 -11.67 25.14 10.21
N ARG A 104 -11.27 23.95 9.76
CA ARG A 104 -9.92 23.39 9.90
C ARG A 104 -9.50 22.82 8.55
N ARG A 105 -8.21 22.55 8.35
CA ARG A 105 -7.75 21.82 7.17
C ARG A 105 -8.44 20.46 7.08
N HIS A 106 -8.77 20.04 5.87
CA HIS A 106 -9.34 18.71 5.63
C HIS A 106 -8.28 17.65 5.99
N PRO A 107 -8.63 16.57 6.71
CA PRO A 107 -7.66 15.53 7.10
C PRO A 107 -6.99 14.86 5.90
N GLY A 108 -7.71 14.65 4.79
CA GLY A 108 -7.16 14.20 3.50
C GLY A 108 -6.56 15.31 2.61
N GLY A 109 -6.33 16.50 3.18
CA GLY A 109 -5.94 17.68 2.41
C GLY A 109 -4.48 17.67 1.95
N MET A 110 -3.60 16.90 2.59
CA MET A 110 -2.17 16.91 2.32
C MET A 110 -1.59 15.50 2.21
N THR A 111 -0.96 15.23 1.07
CA THR A 111 -0.12 14.05 0.83
C THR A 111 1.36 14.36 1.07
N THR A 112 2.22 13.33 1.15
CA THR A 112 3.67 13.51 1.31
C THR A 112 4.28 14.36 0.19
N GLY A 113 3.86 14.16 -1.05
CA GLY A 113 4.30 14.94 -2.22
C GLY A 113 3.86 16.40 -2.20
N GLU A 114 2.82 16.74 -1.43
CA GLU A 114 2.32 18.11 -1.29
C GLU A 114 3.00 18.90 -0.18
N TYR A 115 3.88 18.28 0.62
CA TYR A 115 4.57 18.97 1.70
C TYR A 115 5.48 20.10 1.18
N ALA A 116 6.25 19.85 0.12
CA ALA A 116 7.12 20.85 -0.50
C ALA A 116 6.38 22.07 -1.07
N PRO A 117 5.33 21.91 -1.91
CA PRO A 117 4.61 23.08 -2.44
C PRO A 117 3.76 23.80 -1.38
N ARG A 118 3.35 23.12 -0.29
CA ARG A 118 2.56 23.75 0.79
C ARG A 118 3.36 24.65 1.69
N ASP A 119 4.69 24.55 1.69
CA ASP A 119 5.59 25.45 2.41
C ASP A 119 5.63 26.88 1.84
N GLN A 120 4.95 27.13 0.72
CA GLN A 120 4.92 28.46 0.15
C GLN A 120 4.03 29.40 0.97
N PRO A 121 4.39 30.70 1.08
CA PRO A 121 3.52 31.72 1.67
C PRO A 121 2.16 31.87 0.98
N ALA A 122 2.01 31.31 -0.23
CA ALA A 122 0.81 31.30 -1.03
C ALA A 122 0.04 29.98 -0.90
N LEU A 123 -1.30 30.03 -1.00
CA LEU A 123 -2.13 28.84 -1.08
C LEU A 123 -1.85 28.06 -2.37
N ALA A 124 -1.82 26.73 -2.26
CA ALA A 124 -1.85 25.84 -3.41
C ALA A 124 -3.13 26.07 -4.23
N PRO A 125 -3.12 25.78 -5.55
CA PRO A 125 -4.27 26.03 -6.43
C PRO A 125 -5.58 25.40 -5.96
N LEU A 126 -5.50 24.29 -5.23
CA LEU A 126 -6.60 23.64 -4.54
C LEU A 126 -6.24 23.45 -3.06
N THR A 127 -7.09 23.96 -2.17
CA THR A 127 -6.98 23.69 -0.73
C THR A 127 -8.32 23.28 -0.14
N PHE A 128 -8.28 22.36 0.82
CA PHE A 128 -9.44 21.66 1.34
C PHE A 128 -9.58 21.93 2.85
N TYR A 129 -10.79 22.22 3.28
CA TYR A 129 -11.13 22.53 4.67
C TYR A 129 -12.42 21.84 5.08
N ASP A 130 -12.52 21.45 6.35
CA ASP A 130 -13.75 20.92 6.93
C ASP A 130 -14.26 21.82 8.04
N ARG A 131 -15.59 21.85 8.15
CA ARG A 131 -16.27 22.54 9.23
C ARG A 131 -16.32 21.64 10.46
N THR A 132 -15.88 22.18 11.58
CA THR A 132 -16.07 21.50 12.87
C THR A 132 -17.50 21.69 13.37
N HIS A 133 -18.27 20.60 13.44
CA HIS A 133 -19.62 20.62 14.02
C HIS A 133 -19.50 20.34 15.52
N GLY A 134 -19.49 21.39 16.33
CA GLY A 134 -19.28 21.30 17.78
C GLY A 134 -18.60 22.54 18.31
N GLY A 135 -19.32 23.66 18.33
CA GLY A 135 -18.86 24.85 19.03
C GLY A 135 -18.86 24.61 20.54
N ALA A 136 -17.81 25.08 21.20
CA ALA A 136 -17.65 25.26 22.65
C ALA A 136 -16.95 24.18 23.50
N GLY A 137 -16.35 23.12 22.93
CA GLY A 137 -15.64 22.09 23.73
C GLY A 137 -14.10 22.05 23.64
N LEU A 138 -13.48 22.58 22.57
CA LEU A 138 -12.05 22.35 22.26
C LEU A 138 -11.22 23.64 22.31
N ARG A 139 -11.48 24.54 23.25
CA ARG A 139 -10.51 25.59 23.58
C ARG A 139 -9.43 24.95 24.46
N GLY A 140 -8.23 24.72 23.91
CA GLY A 140 -7.08 24.20 24.64
C GLY A 140 -6.51 22.86 24.17
N VAL A 141 -7.08 22.24 23.13
CA VAL A 141 -6.48 21.06 22.47
C VAL A 141 -5.63 21.56 21.29
N ASP A 142 -4.35 21.17 21.26
CA ASP A 142 -3.44 21.47 20.13
C ASP A 142 -3.88 20.64 18.91
N ASP A 143 -4.60 21.27 17.98
CA ASP A 143 -5.10 20.65 16.75
C ASP A 143 -4.23 21.12 15.57
N PRO A 144 -3.35 20.27 15.01
CA PRO A 144 -2.49 20.64 13.89
C PRO A 144 -3.29 21.03 12.62
N LEU A 145 -4.55 20.59 12.47
CA LEU A 145 -5.39 20.99 11.35
C LEU A 145 -5.91 22.43 11.47
N ARG A 146 -5.78 23.06 12.64
CA ARG A 146 -6.15 24.47 12.90
C ARG A 146 -4.95 25.40 13.00
N ARG A 147 -3.76 24.90 12.71
CA ARG A 147 -2.52 25.65 12.77
C ARG A 147 -1.99 25.90 11.37
N GLY A 148 -1.72 27.17 11.09
CA GLY A 148 -1.22 27.65 9.80
C GLY A 148 0.30 27.74 9.73
N ASP A 149 1.01 27.17 10.70
CA ASP A 149 2.46 27.26 10.85
C ASP A 149 3.21 26.04 10.27
N GLY A 150 4.53 26.19 10.13
CA GLY A 150 5.36 25.15 9.52
C GLY A 150 5.56 23.91 10.38
N ALA A 151 5.37 23.99 11.69
CA ALA A 151 5.45 22.81 12.56
C ALA A 151 4.20 21.94 12.39
N ALA A 152 3.02 22.54 12.24
CA ALA A 152 1.80 21.83 11.87
C ALA A 152 1.91 21.16 10.50
N ASP A 153 2.50 21.84 9.50
CA ASP A 153 2.74 21.23 8.18
C ASP A 153 3.68 20.02 8.27
N ALA A 154 4.76 20.13 9.05
CA ALA A 154 5.71 19.04 9.26
C ALA A 154 5.04 17.83 9.94
N HIS A 155 4.22 18.07 10.96
CA HIS A 155 3.46 17.03 11.65
C HIS A 155 2.48 16.32 10.72
N LEU A 156 1.67 17.08 9.96
CA LEU A 156 0.74 16.50 8.99
C LEU A 156 1.48 15.71 7.89
N ALA A 157 2.74 16.05 7.57
CA ALA A 157 3.53 15.32 6.57
C ALA A 157 4.02 13.98 7.11
N LEU A 158 4.33 13.91 8.40
CA LEU A 158 4.61 12.65 9.10
C LEU A 158 3.38 11.75 9.14
N LEU A 159 2.19 12.31 9.38
CA LEU A 159 0.93 11.56 9.34
C LEU A 159 0.62 11.03 7.93
N ALA A 160 0.85 11.86 6.90
CA ALA A 160 0.69 11.42 5.51
C ALA A 160 1.67 10.28 5.17
N LEU A 161 2.93 10.39 5.61
CA LEU A 161 3.90 9.30 5.47
C LEU A 161 3.43 8.04 6.22
N ALA A 162 2.95 8.16 7.46
CA ALA A 162 2.43 7.03 8.22
C ALA A 162 1.24 6.36 7.52
N ALA A 163 0.31 7.15 6.97
CA ALA A 163 -0.83 6.66 6.21
C ALA A 163 -0.44 5.82 5.00
N GLU A 164 0.67 6.15 4.32
CA GLU A 164 1.23 5.36 3.21
C GLU A 164 1.88 4.04 3.67
N ARG A 165 2.22 3.89 4.95
CA ARG A 165 2.86 2.69 5.52
C ARG A 165 1.90 1.76 6.25
N ILE A 166 0.73 2.26 6.61
CA ILE A 166 -0.37 1.48 7.17
C ILE A 166 -0.94 0.55 6.08
N ARG A 167 -1.01 -0.74 6.39
CA ARG A 167 -1.49 -1.78 5.46
C ARG A 167 -3.02 -1.80 5.46
N HIS A 168 -3.60 -2.44 4.46
CA HIS A 168 -5.05 -2.55 4.35
C HIS A 168 -5.64 -3.33 5.53
N GLY A 169 -6.67 -2.77 6.17
CA GLY A 169 -7.39 -3.38 7.28
C GLY A 169 -6.71 -3.25 8.64
N ASP A 170 -5.52 -2.63 8.73
CA ASP A 170 -4.80 -2.49 9.99
C ASP A 170 -5.64 -1.81 11.08
N ARG A 171 -5.53 -2.30 12.31
CA ARG A 171 -5.90 -1.57 13.52
C ARG A 171 -4.71 -0.74 13.99
N VAL A 172 -4.90 0.57 14.04
CA VAL A 172 -3.83 1.54 14.28
C VAL A 172 -3.97 2.14 15.68
N LEU A 173 -2.87 2.23 16.42
CA LEU A 173 -2.78 2.99 17.66
C LEU A 173 -1.97 4.27 17.45
N VAL A 174 -2.51 5.42 17.84
CA VAL A 174 -1.81 6.71 17.78
C VAL A 174 -1.41 7.17 19.18
N CYS A 175 -0.11 7.45 19.34
CA CYS A 175 0.52 7.94 20.54
C CYS A 175 1.08 9.36 20.31
N GLY A 176 0.74 10.33 21.17
CA GLY A 176 1.26 11.72 21.10
C GLY A 176 0.28 12.73 21.73
N ASP A 177 0.54 14.04 21.64
CA ASP A 177 -0.33 15.09 22.24
C ASP A 177 -1.34 15.72 21.23
N GLY A 178 -1.41 15.26 19.96
CA GLY A 178 -2.32 15.73 18.88
C GLY A 178 -3.46 14.76 18.48
N GLN A 179 -3.74 13.82 19.37
CA GLN A 179 -4.42 12.54 19.17
C GLN A 179 -5.67 12.48 18.26
N ALA A 180 -6.65 13.38 18.43
CA ALA A 180 -7.91 13.29 17.68
C ALA A 180 -7.76 13.72 16.21
N ALA A 181 -6.95 14.74 15.95
CA ALA A 181 -6.69 15.21 14.59
C ALA A 181 -5.81 14.20 13.82
N ASP A 182 -4.86 13.58 14.51
CA ASP A 182 -4.01 12.55 13.95
C ASP A 182 -4.83 11.33 13.50
N ALA A 183 -5.76 10.88 14.35
CA ALA A 183 -6.69 9.80 14.01
C ALA A 183 -7.56 10.14 12.80
N ASP A 184 -8.09 11.39 12.72
CA ASP A 184 -8.85 11.84 11.56
C ASP A 184 -8.03 11.77 10.26
N VAL A 185 -6.76 12.17 10.30
CA VAL A 185 -5.85 12.12 9.14
C VAL A 185 -5.60 10.68 8.71
N LEU A 186 -5.23 9.80 9.65
CA LEU A 186 -4.93 8.40 9.34
C LEU A 186 -6.17 7.64 8.84
N MET A 187 -7.35 7.86 9.45
CA MET A 187 -8.61 7.28 8.98
C MET A 187 -8.99 7.75 7.58
N THR A 188 -8.64 9.00 7.22
CA THR A 188 -8.99 9.57 5.92
C THR A 188 -8.00 9.19 4.82
N GLN A 189 -6.71 9.08 5.15
CA GLN A 189 -5.63 8.92 4.16
C GLN A 189 -5.14 7.49 3.99
N SER A 190 -5.39 6.60 4.97
CA SER A 190 -4.94 5.21 4.91
C SER A 190 -6.09 4.26 4.57
N ARG A 191 -5.76 2.96 4.46
CA ARG A 191 -6.74 1.88 4.31
C ARG A 191 -6.93 1.10 5.62
N CYS A 192 -6.65 1.72 6.77
CA CYS A 192 -6.86 1.10 8.07
C CYS A 192 -8.33 0.73 8.29
N HIS A 193 -8.57 -0.26 9.13
CA HIS A 193 -9.92 -0.57 9.61
C HIS A 193 -10.37 0.40 10.69
N SER A 194 -9.48 0.72 11.63
CA SER A 194 -9.77 1.59 12.77
C SER A 194 -8.51 2.28 13.27
N VAL A 195 -8.69 3.48 13.83
CA VAL A 195 -7.64 4.17 14.57
C VAL A 195 -8.12 4.39 16.01
N GLU A 196 -7.31 3.92 16.96
CA GLU A 196 -7.48 4.15 18.39
C GLU A 196 -6.40 5.10 18.88
N VAL A 197 -6.75 5.83 19.93
CA VAL A 197 -5.99 6.97 20.42
C VAL A 197 -5.60 6.69 21.87
N LEU A 198 -4.29 6.65 22.15
CA LEU A 198 -3.79 6.35 23.49
C LEU A 198 -3.81 7.60 24.39
N ALA A 199 -4.83 7.72 25.22
CA ALA A 199 -4.86 8.72 26.29
C ALA A 199 -3.74 8.47 27.32
N ARG A 200 -3.20 9.54 27.93
CA ARG A 200 -2.19 9.43 29.00
C ARG A 200 -2.72 8.54 30.14
N GLY A 201 -1.94 7.53 30.52
CA GLY A 201 -2.32 6.56 31.56
C GLY A 201 -3.36 5.51 31.14
N GLY A 202 -3.77 5.47 29.87
CA GLY A 202 -4.73 4.50 29.34
C GLY A 202 -4.11 3.16 28.90
N LEU A 203 -2.81 2.96 29.15
CA LEU A 203 -2.07 1.82 28.64
C LEU A 203 -2.58 0.48 29.17
N ASP A 204 -2.92 0.43 30.46
CA ASP A 204 -3.37 -0.79 31.15
C ASP A 204 -4.70 -1.34 30.62
N ALA A 205 -5.46 -0.53 29.88
CA ALA A 205 -6.74 -0.94 29.27
C ALA A 205 -6.57 -1.60 27.90
N LEU A 206 -5.38 -1.54 27.30
CA LEU A 206 -5.11 -2.11 25.98
C LEU A 206 -4.72 -3.58 26.10
N ALA A 207 -5.34 -4.42 25.28
CA ALA A 207 -4.98 -5.83 25.21
C ALA A 207 -3.64 -6.01 24.47
N PRO A 208 -2.79 -6.97 24.90
CA PRO A 208 -1.64 -7.38 24.10
C PRO A 208 -2.07 -7.85 22.70
N HIS A 209 -1.18 -7.70 21.71
CA HIS A 209 -1.38 -8.18 20.34
C HIS A 209 -2.69 -7.73 19.67
N SER A 210 -3.22 -6.56 20.04
CA SER A 210 -4.49 -6.05 19.53
C SER A 210 -4.36 -5.09 18.34
N PHE A 211 -3.15 -4.61 18.04
CA PHE A 211 -2.88 -3.62 17.00
C PHE A 211 -1.97 -4.18 15.91
N ASP A 212 -2.17 -3.72 14.67
CA ASP A 212 -1.32 -4.04 13.51
C ASP A 212 -0.30 -2.91 13.25
N PHE A 213 -0.59 -1.69 13.67
CA PHE A 213 0.29 -0.53 13.50
C PHE A 213 0.29 0.39 14.73
N VAL A 214 1.45 0.89 15.13
CA VAL A 214 1.60 1.93 16.14
C VAL A 214 2.28 3.15 15.51
N LEU A 215 1.68 4.32 15.68
CA LEU A 215 2.32 5.60 15.37
C LEU A 215 2.71 6.29 16.69
N ALA A 216 4.00 6.57 16.88
CA ALA A 216 4.50 7.29 18.05
C ALA A 216 5.38 8.47 17.63
N LEU A 217 4.85 9.69 17.72
CA LEU A 217 5.57 10.92 17.37
C LEU A 217 5.70 11.80 18.61
N ASP A 218 6.94 12.21 18.94
CA ASP A 218 7.27 13.24 19.94
C ASP A 218 6.37 13.21 21.21
N GLY A 219 6.17 12.01 21.77
CA GLY A 219 5.22 11.81 22.86
C GLY A 219 5.80 11.00 24.01
N ASP A 220 5.81 11.58 25.21
CA ASP A 220 5.74 10.81 26.44
C ASP A 220 4.26 10.56 26.79
N VAL A 221 3.72 9.46 26.27
CA VAL A 221 2.32 9.06 26.50
C VAL A 221 2.16 8.10 27.69
N THR A 222 3.26 7.55 28.21
CA THR A 222 3.25 6.48 29.21
C THR A 222 3.92 6.86 30.53
N GLY A 223 4.60 8.01 30.61
CA GLY A 223 5.48 8.36 31.73
C GLY A 223 6.77 7.54 31.77
N LEU A 224 7.08 6.80 30.69
CA LEU A 224 8.26 5.96 30.56
C LEU A 224 9.30 6.63 29.67
N ASP A 225 10.57 6.27 29.85
CA ASP A 225 11.60 6.64 28.89
C ASP A 225 11.28 6.07 27.49
N TRP A 226 11.76 6.74 26.45
CA TRP A 226 11.42 6.41 25.06
C TRP A 226 11.80 4.97 24.68
N ALA A 227 12.83 4.37 25.29
CA ALA A 227 13.26 3.01 24.97
C ALA A 227 12.34 1.98 25.65
N ALA A 228 11.92 2.22 26.89
CA ALA A 228 10.93 1.42 27.59
C ALA A 228 9.56 1.45 26.88
N GLN A 229 9.19 2.59 26.28
CA GLN A 229 7.99 2.71 25.45
C GLN A 229 7.99 1.75 24.26
N LEU A 230 9.14 1.54 23.61
CA LEU A 230 9.25 0.58 22.50
C LEU A 230 8.91 -0.85 22.91
N ALA A 231 9.26 -1.24 24.15
CA ALA A 231 8.92 -2.57 24.67
C ALA A 231 7.41 -2.74 24.88
N VAL A 232 6.75 -1.70 25.38
CA VAL A 232 5.29 -1.65 25.53
C VAL A 232 4.62 -1.76 24.16
N PHE A 233 5.04 -0.96 23.19
CA PHE A 233 4.45 -0.99 21.85
C PHE A 233 4.63 -2.35 21.17
N ALA A 234 5.79 -3.00 21.35
CA ALA A 234 6.02 -4.35 20.85
C ALA A 234 5.05 -5.39 21.44
N ALA A 235 4.61 -5.22 22.70
CA ALA A 235 3.65 -6.11 23.34
C ALA A 235 2.20 -5.88 22.87
N LEU A 236 1.88 -4.64 22.49
CA LEU A 236 0.56 -4.28 21.93
C LEU A 236 0.41 -4.69 20.46
N LEU A 237 1.51 -4.69 19.72
CA LEU A 237 1.54 -5.09 18.32
C LEU A 237 1.37 -6.61 18.15
N ARG A 238 0.66 -6.99 17.11
CA ARG A 238 0.65 -8.36 16.60
C ARG A 238 2.06 -8.77 16.14
N PRO A 239 2.36 -10.07 16.09
CA PRO A 239 3.69 -10.55 15.68
C PRO A 239 4.19 -10.08 14.31
N ASP A 240 3.30 -9.69 13.40
CA ASP A 240 3.60 -9.11 12.08
C ASP A 240 3.37 -7.59 12.00
N GLY A 241 3.06 -6.95 13.15
CA GLY A 241 2.71 -5.55 13.24
C GLY A 241 3.89 -4.61 12.96
N ARG A 242 3.60 -3.34 12.74
CA ARG A 242 4.58 -2.28 12.44
C ARG A 242 4.51 -1.14 13.43
N ILE A 243 5.64 -0.46 13.62
CA ILE A 243 5.72 0.80 14.32
C ILE A 243 6.38 1.86 13.44
N MET A 244 5.80 3.05 13.40
CA MET A 244 6.48 4.25 12.92
C MET A 244 6.72 5.18 14.10
N THR A 245 7.98 5.52 14.32
CA THR A 245 8.40 6.39 15.40
C THR A 245 9.10 7.64 14.88
N GLY A 246 8.89 8.78 15.52
CA GLY A 246 9.54 10.03 15.18
C GLY A 246 9.86 10.86 16.41
N TRP A 247 11.13 11.27 16.57
CA TRP A 247 11.54 12.21 17.63
C TRP A 247 12.29 13.41 17.08
N SER A 248 11.91 14.61 17.50
CA SER A 248 12.70 15.81 17.34
C SER A 248 13.96 15.74 18.21
N GLN A 249 15.12 16.03 17.62
CA GLN A 249 16.41 16.05 18.31
C GLN A 249 16.55 17.20 19.31
N ASP A 250 15.67 18.20 19.24
CA ASP A 250 15.62 19.30 20.20
C ASP A 250 14.73 18.96 21.43
N GLY A 251 14.10 17.78 21.44
CA GLY A 251 13.19 17.33 22.50
C GLY A 251 13.90 16.72 23.71
N PRO A 252 13.45 16.99 24.95
CA PRO A 252 14.12 16.53 26.18
C PRO A 252 14.06 15.01 26.43
N ALA A 253 13.26 14.27 25.64
CA ALA A 253 13.01 12.83 25.78
C ALA A 253 13.37 12.01 24.52
N ALA A 254 14.16 12.57 23.61
CA ALA A 254 14.54 11.93 22.35
C ALA A 254 15.73 10.96 22.50
N PRO A 255 15.85 9.95 21.62
CA PRO A 255 17.11 9.23 21.42
C PRO A 255 18.24 10.21 21.09
N ARG A 256 19.45 9.93 21.61
CA ARG A 256 20.62 10.80 21.41
C ARG A 256 21.00 10.96 19.94
N ASP A 257 20.91 9.87 19.20
CA ASP A 257 21.30 9.78 17.80
C ASP A 257 20.58 8.58 17.15
N TRP A 258 20.78 8.43 15.84
CA TRP A 258 20.21 7.35 15.06
C TRP A 258 20.68 5.97 15.54
N ALA A 259 21.95 5.83 15.94
CA ALA A 259 22.51 4.55 16.38
C ALA A 259 21.82 4.06 17.66
N ALA A 260 21.64 4.94 18.64
CA ALA A 260 20.92 4.63 19.87
C ALA A 260 19.47 4.20 19.60
N LEU A 261 18.78 4.86 18.66
CA LEU A 261 17.43 4.48 18.26
C LEU A 261 17.40 3.09 17.60
N VAL A 262 18.29 2.83 16.65
CA VAL A 262 18.37 1.55 15.96
C VAL A 262 18.71 0.43 16.92
N ASP A 263 19.67 0.61 17.83
CA ASP A 263 20.05 -0.39 18.82
C ASP A 263 18.85 -0.78 19.70
N ALA A 264 18.06 0.22 20.13
CA ALA A 264 16.85 -0.03 20.92
C ALA A 264 15.76 -0.76 20.12
N LEU A 265 15.50 -0.32 18.88
CA LEU A 265 14.52 -0.97 18.00
C LEU A 265 14.92 -2.41 17.66
N ALA A 266 16.19 -2.65 17.33
CA ALA A 266 16.72 -3.94 16.91
C ALA A 266 16.58 -5.04 17.97
N THR A 267 16.34 -4.68 19.23
CA THR A 267 16.04 -5.66 20.29
C THR A 267 14.74 -6.43 20.06
N ARG A 268 13.78 -5.87 19.31
CA ARG A 268 12.41 -6.40 19.17
C ARG A 268 11.86 -6.30 17.75
N PHE A 269 12.41 -5.40 16.96
CA PHE A 269 11.92 -5.04 15.65
C PHE A 269 13.00 -5.24 14.58
N LEU A 270 12.55 -5.42 13.35
CA LEU A 270 13.34 -5.33 12.14
C LEU A 270 13.18 -3.90 11.59
N VAL A 271 14.24 -3.10 11.62
CA VAL A 271 14.21 -1.70 11.16
C VAL A 271 14.17 -1.67 9.64
N GLU A 272 13.06 -1.21 9.07
CA GLU A 272 12.78 -1.26 7.63
C GLU A 272 13.22 -0.03 6.88
N ALA A 273 13.08 1.15 7.49
CA ALA A 273 13.33 2.41 6.81
C ALA A 273 13.69 3.53 7.77
N ARG A 274 14.50 4.45 7.26
CA ARG A 274 14.82 5.74 7.86
C ARG A 274 14.28 6.85 6.98
N PHE A 275 13.76 7.91 7.59
CA PHE A 275 13.30 9.10 6.87
C PHE A 275 14.01 10.36 7.36
N VAL A 276 14.27 11.26 6.41
CA VAL A 276 14.75 12.61 6.69
C VAL A 276 13.60 13.58 6.52
N LEU A 277 13.35 14.38 7.56
CA LEU A 277 12.47 15.53 7.50
C LEU A 277 13.32 16.80 7.38
N ALA A 278 13.28 17.43 6.21
CA ALA A 278 14.08 18.62 5.92
C ALA A 278 13.36 19.92 6.30
N ALA A 279 14.09 20.85 6.94
CA ALA A 279 13.63 22.18 7.35
C ALA A 279 12.29 22.23 8.11
N PRO A 280 12.02 21.33 9.09
CA PRO A 280 10.76 21.33 9.83
C PRO A 280 10.59 22.65 10.59
N GLY A 281 9.41 23.27 10.50
CA GLY A 281 9.06 24.45 11.31
C GLY A 281 9.82 25.75 11.02
N ASN A 282 10.78 25.77 10.07
CA ASN A 282 11.55 26.98 9.76
C ASN A 282 10.70 27.96 8.90
N PRO A 283 10.36 29.16 9.40
CA PRO A 283 9.51 30.12 8.68
C PRO A 283 10.15 30.72 7.41
N THR A 284 11.48 30.62 7.26
CA THR A 284 12.23 31.08 6.08
C THR A 284 13.28 30.04 5.68
N PRO A 285 12.87 28.88 5.15
CA PRO A 285 13.79 27.81 4.85
C PRO A 285 14.61 28.17 3.61
N THR A 286 15.92 27.91 3.65
CA THR A 286 16.83 28.08 2.50
C THR A 286 16.83 26.86 1.56
N ALA A 287 16.15 25.78 1.95
CA ALA A 287 16.01 24.53 1.21
C ALA A 287 14.54 24.08 1.19
N PRO A 288 14.09 23.31 0.18
CA PRO A 288 12.72 22.80 0.13
C PRO A 288 12.39 21.93 1.33
N ARG A 289 11.20 22.12 1.92
CA ARG A 289 10.66 21.17 2.90
C ARG A 289 10.24 19.88 2.23
N VAL A 290 10.88 18.79 2.59
CA VAL A 290 10.63 17.47 2.00
C VAL A 290 10.75 16.41 3.07
N ILE A 291 10.02 15.32 2.87
CA ILE A 291 10.21 14.06 3.57
C ILE A 291 10.57 12.98 2.55
N TYR A 292 11.65 12.25 2.80
CA TYR A 292 12.12 11.21 1.89
C TYR A 292 12.85 10.11 2.65
N GLY A 293 12.81 8.90 2.08
CA GLY A 293 13.52 7.75 2.62
C GLY A 293 15.03 7.86 2.33
N VAL A 294 15.83 7.42 3.30
CA VAL A 294 17.29 7.28 3.17
C VAL A 294 17.72 5.89 3.61
N SER A 295 18.98 5.53 3.33
CA SER A 295 19.57 4.31 3.88
C SER A 295 19.42 4.29 5.40
N THR A 296 19.12 3.10 5.94
CA THR A 296 19.13 2.84 7.39
C THR A 296 20.56 2.88 7.94
N GLU A 297 21.57 2.74 7.07
CA GLU A 297 22.99 2.89 7.38
C GLU A 297 23.52 4.30 7.02
N GLY A 298 24.55 4.73 7.75
CA GLY A 298 25.28 5.98 7.51
C GLY A 298 24.71 7.22 8.22
N ASP A 299 25.48 8.31 8.14
CA ASP A 299 25.16 9.57 8.78
C ASP A 299 24.32 10.47 7.86
N HIS A 300 23.09 10.75 8.30
CA HIS A 300 22.18 11.69 7.64
C HIS A 300 21.80 12.78 8.64
N ALA A 301 22.15 14.03 8.33
CA ALA A 301 21.80 15.16 9.18
C ALA A 301 20.30 15.48 9.07
N SER A 302 19.57 15.34 10.18
CA SER A 302 18.19 15.75 10.31
C SER A 302 17.91 16.17 11.76
N GLY A 303 17.07 17.19 11.95
CA GLY A 303 16.56 17.56 13.27
C GLY A 303 15.55 16.55 13.83
N TRP A 304 15.28 15.46 13.11
CA TRP A 304 14.34 14.40 13.48
C TRP A 304 14.96 13.02 13.25
N LEU A 305 14.67 12.09 14.15
CA LEU A 305 14.95 10.66 13.98
C LEU A 305 13.64 9.95 13.69
N ILE A 306 13.45 9.52 12.43
CA ILE A 306 12.20 8.89 11.99
C ILE A 306 12.52 7.50 11.46
N ALA A 307 11.88 6.49 12.06
CA ALA A 307 12.06 5.09 11.73
C ALA A 307 10.72 4.41 11.47
N LEU A 308 10.71 3.46 10.52
CA LEU A 308 9.68 2.43 10.39
C LEU A 308 10.32 1.10 10.73
N ALA A 309 9.67 0.29 11.57
CA ALA A 309 10.16 -1.03 11.94
C ALA A 309 8.99 -2.03 12.05
N SER A 310 9.22 -3.27 11.62
CA SER A 310 8.28 -4.39 11.78
C SER A 310 8.63 -5.20 13.03
N CYS A 311 7.63 -5.74 13.72
CA CYS A 311 7.87 -6.82 14.67
C CYS A 311 8.62 -7.96 13.97
N ASN A 312 9.54 -8.62 14.69
CA ASN A 312 10.20 -9.80 14.15
C ASN A 312 9.25 -11.02 14.25
N PRO A 313 8.68 -11.52 13.15
CA PRO A 313 7.73 -12.64 13.20
C PRO A 313 8.37 -13.95 13.68
N LEU A 314 9.70 -14.06 13.64
CA LEU A 314 10.43 -15.23 14.16
C LEU A 314 10.57 -15.21 15.68
N ALA A 315 10.58 -14.03 16.30
CA ALA A 315 10.64 -13.90 17.76
C ALA A 315 9.32 -14.29 18.45
N ALA A 316 8.24 -14.42 17.69
CA ALA A 316 6.94 -14.89 18.15
C ALA A 316 6.72 -16.39 17.93
N ALA A 317 7.54 -17.05 17.09
CA ALA A 317 7.39 -18.46 16.68
C ALA A 317 7.65 -19.50 17.79
N GLY A 318 7.60 -19.10 19.07
CA GLY A 318 7.78 -19.96 20.24
C GLY A 318 7.08 -19.43 21.49
N ARG A 319 6.14 -18.48 21.36
CA ARG A 319 5.34 -17.96 22.48
C ARG A 319 4.02 -18.71 22.60
N GLU A 320 4.08 -20.02 22.83
CA GLU A 320 2.89 -20.81 23.18
C GLU A 320 2.36 -20.44 24.58
N ASP A 321 3.22 -19.91 25.45
CA ASP A 321 2.90 -19.59 26.85
C ASP A 321 2.20 -18.23 27.08
N ASP A 322 2.14 -17.34 26.08
CA ASP A 322 1.59 -15.96 26.19
C ASP A 322 0.18 -15.82 25.58
N GLY A 323 -0.65 -16.87 25.61
CA GLY A 323 -2.02 -16.82 25.11
C GLY A 323 -2.08 -16.60 23.60
N ALA A 324 -1.51 -17.55 22.85
CA ALA A 324 -1.38 -17.54 21.39
C ALA A 324 -2.61 -16.94 20.67
N VAL A 325 -2.44 -15.73 20.13
CA VAL A 325 -3.47 -15.08 19.32
C VAL A 325 -3.54 -15.79 17.98
N PRO A 326 -4.71 -16.32 17.57
CA PRO A 326 -4.84 -16.93 16.26
C PRO A 326 -4.62 -15.89 15.17
N PHE A 327 -3.90 -16.28 14.11
CA PHE A 327 -3.67 -15.40 12.98
C PHE A 327 -4.99 -15.08 12.27
N ALA A 328 -5.22 -13.79 12.02
CA ALA A 328 -6.32 -13.30 11.21
C ALA A 328 -5.84 -12.15 10.34
N HIS A 329 -5.84 -12.34 9.02
CA HIS A 329 -5.42 -11.30 8.09
C HIS A 329 -6.41 -10.13 8.14
N PRO A 330 -5.98 -8.89 8.49
CA PRO A 330 -6.91 -7.78 8.68
C PRO A 330 -7.71 -7.40 7.43
N ALA A 331 -7.08 -7.50 6.25
CA ALA A 331 -7.74 -7.26 4.96
C ALA A 331 -8.67 -8.38 4.48
N PHE A 332 -8.49 -9.61 4.97
CA PHE A 332 -9.17 -10.81 4.44
C PHE A 332 -9.79 -11.60 5.60
N PRO A 333 -10.84 -11.05 6.24
CA PRO A 333 -11.50 -11.74 7.33
C PRO A 333 -12.11 -13.05 6.83
N LEU A 334 -11.93 -14.12 7.60
CA LEU A 334 -12.46 -15.43 7.25
C LEU A 334 -13.99 -15.45 7.38
N PRO A 335 -14.71 -16.10 6.44
CA PRO A 335 -16.15 -16.29 6.57
C PRO A 335 -16.48 -17.26 7.72
N ALA A 336 -17.74 -17.28 8.16
CA ALA A 336 -18.23 -18.34 9.03
C ALA A 336 -18.34 -19.65 8.23
N GLY A 337 -17.36 -20.53 8.33
CA GLY A 337 -17.29 -21.79 7.60
C GLY A 337 -15.88 -22.09 7.07
N ASP A 338 -15.79 -22.93 6.04
CA ASP A 338 -14.51 -23.27 5.42
C ASP A 338 -13.94 -22.06 4.67
N ALA A 339 -12.73 -21.65 5.06
CA ALA A 339 -12.01 -20.58 4.41
C ALA A 339 -11.47 -21.05 3.04
N PRO A 340 -11.56 -20.22 1.98
CA PRO A 340 -10.95 -20.58 0.72
C PRO A 340 -9.42 -20.60 0.89
N PRO A 341 -8.70 -21.57 0.27
CA PRO A 341 -7.25 -21.72 0.47
C PRO A 341 -6.45 -20.45 0.20
N VAL A 342 -6.95 -19.57 -0.68
CA VAL A 342 -6.29 -18.30 -1.05
C VAL A 342 -6.14 -17.29 0.08
N VAL A 343 -6.91 -17.42 1.18
CA VAL A 343 -6.85 -16.53 2.36
C VAL A 343 -6.66 -17.28 3.68
N ASP A 344 -6.68 -18.62 3.67
CA ASP A 344 -6.49 -19.45 4.87
C ASP A 344 -5.01 -19.59 5.24
N PHE A 345 -4.36 -18.48 5.57
CA PHE A 345 -2.94 -18.48 5.94
C PHE A 345 -2.72 -19.12 7.31
N GLY A 346 -3.67 -18.93 8.23
CA GLY A 346 -3.58 -19.40 9.62
C GLY A 346 -3.49 -20.92 9.73
N ALA A 347 -4.21 -21.67 8.89
CA ALA A 347 -4.13 -23.13 8.87
C ALA A 347 -3.00 -23.67 7.96
N ALA A 348 -2.45 -22.83 7.08
CA ALA A 348 -1.58 -23.28 6.00
C ALA A 348 -0.07 -23.05 6.22
N TYR A 349 0.29 -22.12 7.10
CA TYR A 349 1.67 -21.79 7.45
C TYR A 349 1.95 -22.25 8.87
N ASP A 350 3.19 -22.69 9.12
CA ASP A 350 3.62 -23.02 10.48
C ASP A 350 3.75 -21.72 11.28
N ASN A 351 4.27 -20.67 10.65
CA ASN A 351 4.27 -19.30 11.14
C ASN A 351 3.50 -18.37 10.18
N PRO A 352 2.17 -18.23 10.35
CA PRO A 352 1.34 -17.42 9.46
C PRO A 352 1.66 -15.92 9.51
N TRP A 353 2.34 -15.45 10.56
CA TRP A 353 2.81 -14.06 10.69
C TRP A 353 3.90 -13.70 9.68
N LEU A 354 4.54 -14.69 9.06
CA LEU A 354 5.47 -14.46 7.93
C LEU A 354 4.77 -13.94 6.69
N TYR A 355 3.48 -14.22 6.49
CA TYR A 355 2.82 -13.92 5.23
C TYR A 355 2.86 -12.43 4.90
N ARG A 356 2.48 -11.56 5.84
CA ARG A 356 2.42 -10.11 5.63
C ARG A 356 3.79 -9.45 5.65
N THR A 357 4.76 -10.02 6.36
CA THR A 357 6.12 -9.46 6.50
C THR A 357 7.08 -9.94 5.41
N MET A 358 6.90 -11.15 4.86
CA MET A 358 7.81 -11.75 3.87
C MET A 358 7.18 -11.95 2.49
N VAL A 359 5.89 -12.30 2.41
CA VAL A 359 5.28 -12.84 1.19
C VAL A 359 4.48 -11.79 0.42
N GLN A 360 3.55 -11.12 1.10
CA GLN A 360 2.53 -10.32 0.45
C GLN A 360 3.11 -9.03 -0.15
N MET A 361 3.02 -8.89 -1.48
CA MET A 361 3.50 -7.70 -2.18
C MET A 361 2.71 -6.47 -1.74
N GLY A 362 3.42 -5.38 -1.45
CA GLY A 362 2.84 -4.16 -0.89
C GLY A 362 2.70 -4.15 0.63
N GLU A 363 2.77 -5.32 1.29
CA GLU A 363 2.73 -5.43 2.75
C GLU A 363 4.07 -5.85 3.36
N ARG A 364 4.83 -6.70 2.65
CA ARG A 364 6.13 -7.23 3.09
C ARG A 364 7.16 -6.13 3.38
N LEU A 365 8.26 -6.52 4.02
CA LEU A 365 9.41 -5.65 4.28
C LEU A 365 9.84 -4.94 2.99
N THR A 366 10.05 -3.63 3.08
CA THR A 366 10.47 -2.82 1.92
C THR A 366 11.98 -2.80 1.71
N ASP A 367 12.76 -3.16 2.74
CA ASP A 367 14.20 -3.34 2.63
C ASP A 367 14.51 -4.73 2.07
N ASP A 368 15.06 -4.74 0.85
CA ASP A 368 15.37 -5.98 0.12
C ASP A 368 16.41 -6.86 0.81
N VAL A 369 17.37 -6.27 1.53
CA VAL A 369 18.44 -6.99 2.23
C VAL A 369 17.86 -7.65 3.47
N LEU A 370 17.06 -6.92 4.24
CA LEU A 370 16.36 -7.43 5.41
C LEU A 370 15.37 -8.54 5.03
N LEU A 371 14.62 -8.36 3.94
CA LEU A 371 13.71 -9.37 3.41
C LEU A 371 14.45 -10.66 3.01
N ALA A 372 15.60 -10.54 2.34
CA ALA A 372 16.44 -11.69 1.98
C ALA A 372 16.98 -12.40 3.22
N ARG A 373 17.49 -11.66 4.22
CA ARG A 373 17.97 -12.24 5.48
C ARG A 373 16.86 -12.97 6.24
N LEU A 374 15.66 -12.39 6.31
CA LEU A 374 14.50 -13.06 6.92
C LEU A 374 14.21 -14.38 6.20
N ALA A 375 14.20 -14.38 4.86
CA ALA A 375 13.98 -15.59 4.07
C ALA A 375 15.10 -16.64 4.25
N GLU A 376 16.38 -16.23 4.37
CA GLU A 376 17.49 -17.15 4.66
C GLU A 376 17.32 -17.86 6.01
N VAL A 377 16.89 -17.14 7.04
CA VAL A 377 16.62 -17.72 8.36
C VAL A 377 15.43 -18.67 8.28
N VAL A 378 14.33 -18.28 7.62
CA VAL A 378 13.18 -19.18 7.42
C VAL A 378 13.57 -20.44 6.64
N VAL A 379 14.40 -20.32 5.59
CA VAL A 379 14.96 -21.48 4.88
C VAL A 379 15.92 -22.27 5.77
N SER A 380 16.49 -21.74 6.83
CA SER A 380 17.34 -22.56 7.71
C SER A 380 16.48 -23.34 8.70
N ASP A 381 15.47 -22.70 9.25
CA ASP A 381 14.86 -23.14 10.52
C ASP A 381 13.45 -23.76 10.38
N SER A 382 12.72 -23.49 9.29
CA SER A 382 11.36 -24.05 9.08
C SER A 382 11.36 -25.55 8.78
N ASP A 383 10.22 -26.23 8.95
CA ASP A 383 10.06 -27.60 8.45
C ASP A 383 10.30 -27.62 6.92
N PRO A 384 11.15 -28.52 6.38
CA PRO A 384 11.38 -28.66 4.94
C PRO A 384 10.12 -28.88 4.09
N ALA A 385 9.01 -29.34 4.66
CA ALA A 385 7.73 -29.59 4.00
C ALA A 385 6.73 -28.41 4.14
N SER A 386 7.06 -27.40 4.94
CA SER A 386 6.15 -26.30 5.28
C SER A 386 5.91 -25.31 4.14
N ALA A 387 4.77 -24.62 4.18
CA ALA A 387 4.53 -23.49 3.29
C ALA A 387 5.52 -22.34 3.53
N ASP A 388 6.00 -22.16 4.76
CA ASP A 388 7.00 -21.16 5.17
C ASP A 388 8.30 -21.34 4.36
N ARG A 389 8.78 -22.59 4.28
CA ARG A 389 9.96 -22.96 3.49
C ARG A 389 9.76 -22.62 2.02
N GLY A 390 8.62 -23.02 1.45
CA GLY A 390 8.28 -22.75 0.05
C GLY A 390 8.24 -21.25 -0.27
N ALA A 391 7.66 -20.47 0.64
CA ALA A 391 7.57 -19.02 0.53
C ALA A 391 8.96 -18.35 0.56
N ALA A 392 9.80 -18.74 1.50
CA ALA A 392 11.12 -18.16 1.67
C ALA A 392 12.06 -18.50 0.49
N LEU A 393 12.01 -19.74 -0.01
CA LEU A 393 12.73 -20.13 -1.24
C LEU A 393 12.31 -19.28 -2.44
N ALA A 394 11.01 -18.95 -2.55
CA ALA A 394 10.53 -18.10 -3.63
C ALA A 394 11.09 -16.68 -3.53
N VAL A 395 11.14 -16.10 -2.34
CA VAL A 395 11.77 -14.78 -2.09
C VAL A 395 13.23 -14.81 -2.53
N LEU A 396 14.02 -15.78 -2.07
CA LEU A 396 15.45 -15.88 -2.42
C LEU A 396 15.66 -16.07 -3.92
N GLY A 397 14.86 -16.93 -4.57
CA GLY A 397 15.01 -17.15 -6.00
C GLY A 397 14.65 -15.94 -6.86
N TYR A 398 13.63 -15.16 -6.48
CA TYR A 398 13.35 -13.89 -7.18
C TYR A 398 14.46 -12.86 -6.95
N ARG A 399 15.05 -12.77 -5.75
CA ARG A 399 16.24 -11.93 -5.51
C ARG A 399 17.41 -12.28 -6.41
N VAL A 400 17.66 -13.57 -6.62
CA VAL A 400 18.69 -14.03 -7.55
C VAL A 400 18.41 -13.56 -8.99
N ILE A 401 17.15 -13.58 -9.42
CA ILE A 401 16.76 -13.07 -10.75
C ILE A 401 16.97 -11.57 -10.86
N GLU A 402 16.50 -10.81 -9.87
CA GLU A 402 16.57 -9.34 -9.83
C GLU A 402 18.02 -8.86 -9.84
N LEU A 403 18.88 -9.48 -9.03
CA LEU A 403 20.31 -9.15 -8.92
C LEU A 403 21.19 -9.89 -9.95
N ARG A 404 20.60 -10.77 -10.76
CA ARG A 404 21.29 -11.64 -11.73
C ARG A 404 22.46 -12.44 -11.14
N MET A 405 22.31 -12.94 -9.92
CA MET A 405 23.37 -13.63 -9.15
C MET A 405 23.46 -15.11 -9.51
N THR A 406 23.88 -15.45 -10.73
CA THR A 406 23.96 -16.85 -11.21
C THR A 406 24.84 -17.76 -10.32
N GLY A 407 25.83 -17.20 -9.60
CA GLY A 407 26.65 -17.95 -8.65
C GLY A 407 25.87 -18.54 -7.47
N ALA A 408 24.73 -17.96 -7.09
CA ALA A 408 23.89 -18.44 -5.99
C ALA A 408 23.10 -19.73 -6.33
N LEU A 409 22.99 -20.08 -7.62
CA LEU A 409 22.19 -21.24 -8.07
C LEU A 409 22.71 -22.56 -7.52
N ALA A 410 24.02 -22.68 -7.32
CA ALA A 410 24.62 -23.91 -6.81
C ALA A 410 24.09 -24.27 -5.42
N GLY A 411 23.81 -23.27 -4.57
CA GLY A 411 23.20 -23.48 -3.26
C GLY A 411 21.67 -23.53 -3.29
N LEU A 412 21.03 -22.71 -4.12
CA LEU A 412 19.57 -22.56 -4.12
C LEU A 412 18.84 -23.71 -4.85
N MET A 413 19.35 -24.17 -5.99
CA MET A 413 18.66 -25.17 -6.82
C MET A 413 18.45 -26.51 -6.11
N PRO A 414 19.41 -27.06 -5.34
CA PRO A 414 19.18 -28.29 -4.57
C PRO A 414 18.04 -28.15 -3.56
N LEU A 415 17.90 -26.98 -2.93
CA LEU A 415 16.82 -26.72 -1.96
C LEU A 415 15.45 -26.68 -2.65
N ILE A 416 15.37 -26.03 -3.82
CA ILE A 416 14.15 -26.02 -4.62
C ILE A 416 13.78 -27.43 -5.11
N ASP A 417 14.76 -28.21 -5.58
CA ASP A 417 14.51 -29.58 -6.03
C ASP A 417 14.03 -30.49 -4.89
N ALA A 418 14.69 -30.41 -3.73
CA ALA A 418 14.27 -31.13 -2.53
C ALA A 418 12.85 -30.73 -2.09
N TYR A 419 12.50 -29.45 -2.13
CA TYR A 419 11.14 -28.99 -1.78
C TYR A 419 10.08 -29.51 -2.76
N CYS A 420 10.34 -29.40 -4.07
CA CYS A 420 9.42 -29.84 -5.11
C CYS A 420 9.27 -31.38 -5.21
N ALA A 421 10.23 -32.15 -4.68
CA ALA A 421 10.17 -33.61 -4.65
C ALA A 421 9.29 -34.17 -3.52
N GLN A 422 8.90 -33.34 -2.54
CA GLN A 422 8.09 -33.77 -1.40
C GLN A 422 6.61 -33.93 -1.77
N ALA A 423 5.93 -34.84 -1.07
CA ALA A 423 4.48 -34.96 -1.20
C ALA A 423 3.80 -33.74 -0.60
N ALA A 424 2.91 -33.10 -1.35
CA ALA A 424 2.15 -31.97 -0.83
C ALA A 424 1.09 -32.44 0.18
N THR A 425 1.14 -31.89 1.38
CA THR A 425 0.21 -32.20 2.48
C THR A 425 -0.89 -31.15 2.63
N ALA A 426 -0.70 -29.95 2.07
CA ALA A 426 -1.63 -28.83 2.15
C ALA A 426 -1.70 -28.02 0.84
N PRO A 427 -2.82 -27.33 0.55
CA PRO A 427 -2.98 -26.50 -0.66
C PRO A 427 -1.87 -25.45 -0.87
N HIS A 428 -1.35 -24.81 0.18
CA HIS A 428 -0.27 -23.84 0.04
C HIS A 428 1.07 -24.48 -0.31
N VAL A 429 1.32 -25.73 0.09
CA VAL A 429 2.51 -26.46 -0.34
C VAL A 429 2.44 -26.69 -1.85
N VAL A 430 1.28 -27.11 -2.37
CA VAL A 430 1.03 -27.22 -3.83
C VAL A 430 1.29 -25.89 -4.53
N ARG A 431 0.76 -24.79 -3.98
CA ARG A 431 0.99 -23.43 -4.51
C ARG A 431 2.46 -23.11 -4.65
N TRP A 432 3.25 -23.38 -3.61
CA TRP A 432 4.67 -23.08 -3.62
C TRP A 432 5.45 -24.02 -4.53
N GLN A 433 5.13 -25.31 -4.59
CA GLN A 433 5.80 -26.24 -5.51
C GLN A 433 5.62 -25.83 -6.98
N ILE A 434 4.41 -25.44 -7.38
CA ILE A 434 4.15 -24.95 -8.74
C ILE A 434 4.92 -23.65 -9.01
N SER A 435 4.89 -22.72 -8.05
CA SER A 435 5.57 -21.43 -8.17
C SER A 435 7.10 -21.58 -8.24
N LEU A 436 7.67 -22.48 -7.42
CA LEU A 436 9.09 -22.78 -7.37
C LEU A 436 9.56 -23.56 -8.59
N ALA A 437 8.76 -24.49 -9.12
CA ALA A 437 9.09 -25.16 -10.38
C ALA A 437 9.15 -24.15 -11.54
N PHE A 438 8.21 -23.19 -11.60
CA PHE A 438 8.28 -22.11 -12.58
C PHE A 438 9.53 -21.22 -12.36
N LEU A 439 9.80 -20.84 -11.11
CA LEU A 439 10.96 -20.03 -10.75
C LEU A 439 12.29 -20.72 -11.09
N ALA A 440 12.40 -22.02 -10.82
CA ALA A 440 13.55 -22.85 -11.21
C ALA A 440 13.79 -22.83 -12.73
N GLY A 441 12.72 -22.89 -13.52
CA GLY A 441 12.81 -22.70 -14.98
C GLY A 441 13.41 -21.33 -15.34
N ARG A 442 12.95 -20.25 -14.69
CA ARG A 442 13.50 -18.89 -14.89
C ARG A 442 14.96 -18.77 -14.46
N LEU A 443 15.36 -19.40 -13.36
CA LEU A 443 16.74 -19.43 -12.88
C LEU A 443 17.66 -20.19 -13.86
N ARG A 444 17.20 -21.31 -14.42
CA ARG A 444 17.96 -22.06 -15.44
C ARG A 444 18.10 -21.28 -16.74
N GLU A 445 17.07 -20.57 -17.17
CA GLU A 445 17.19 -19.64 -18.29
C GLU A 445 18.22 -18.54 -18.03
N LEU A 446 18.22 -17.95 -16.83
CA LEU A 446 19.21 -16.94 -16.43
C LEU A 446 20.64 -17.49 -16.47
N ALA A 447 20.81 -18.78 -16.16
CA ALA A 447 22.09 -19.49 -16.24
C ALA A 447 22.49 -19.93 -17.66
N GLY A 448 21.63 -19.72 -18.67
CA GLY A 448 21.88 -20.18 -20.03
C GLY A 448 21.70 -21.69 -20.23
N ASP A 449 20.89 -22.35 -19.40
CA ASP A 449 20.59 -23.79 -19.46
C ASP A 449 19.13 -24.03 -19.92
N PRO A 450 18.85 -23.95 -21.24
CA PRO A 450 17.49 -24.07 -21.77
C PRO A 450 16.91 -25.47 -21.61
N ALA A 451 17.74 -26.52 -21.56
CA ALA A 451 17.28 -27.89 -21.38
C ALA A 451 16.70 -28.10 -19.97
N ALA A 452 17.47 -27.75 -18.93
CA ALA A 452 16.97 -27.82 -17.57
C ALA A 452 15.78 -26.87 -17.35
N ALA A 453 15.77 -25.71 -18.01
CA ALA A 453 14.63 -24.79 -17.94
C ALA A 453 13.34 -25.44 -18.47
N LEU A 454 13.40 -26.13 -19.62
CA LEU A 454 12.26 -26.85 -20.19
C LEU A 454 11.73 -27.94 -19.26
N ASP A 455 12.60 -28.70 -18.58
CA ASP A 455 12.20 -29.73 -17.62
C ASP A 455 11.43 -29.11 -16.44
N TRP A 456 11.92 -28.00 -15.91
CA TRP A 456 11.28 -27.27 -14.82
C TRP A 456 9.94 -26.65 -15.24
N TYR A 457 9.85 -26.09 -16.44
CA TYR A 457 8.57 -25.62 -16.97
C TYR A 457 7.59 -26.76 -17.21
N ALA A 458 8.05 -27.93 -17.64
CA ALA A 458 7.20 -29.10 -17.77
C ALA A 458 6.63 -29.53 -16.41
N ARG A 459 7.45 -29.55 -15.35
CA ARG A 459 7.00 -29.80 -13.96
C ARG A 459 5.94 -28.78 -13.52
N ALA A 460 6.19 -27.48 -13.70
CA ALA A 460 5.23 -26.44 -13.34
C ALA A 460 3.92 -26.55 -14.14
N ALA A 461 4.00 -26.83 -15.44
CA ALA A 461 2.84 -26.96 -16.32
C ALA A 461 1.97 -28.22 -16.03
N ALA A 462 2.56 -29.21 -15.34
CA ALA A 462 1.88 -30.43 -14.93
C ALA A 462 1.27 -30.35 -13.52
N GLY A 463 1.56 -29.30 -12.76
CA GLY A 463 1.08 -29.15 -11.38
C GLY A 463 -0.44 -29.01 -11.27
N ASP A 464 -1.00 -29.58 -10.20
CA ASP A 464 -2.42 -29.50 -9.88
C ASP A 464 -2.78 -28.16 -9.22
N TYR A 465 -2.90 -27.12 -10.04
CA TYR A 465 -3.27 -25.80 -9.55
C TYR A 465 -4.68 -25.76 -8.93
N ALA A 466 -5.57 -26.67 -9.31
CA ALA A 466 -6.95 -26.73 -8.80
C ALA A 466 -7.02 -27.20 -7.34
N ALA A 467 -6.02 -27.97 -6.88
CA ALA A 467 -5.87 -28.32 -5.45
C ALA A 467 -5.64 -27.10 -4.54
N PHE A 468 -5.22 -25.96 -5.11
CA PHE A 468 -5.14 -24.69 -4.39
C PHE A 468 -6.26 -23.73 -4.82
N SER A 469 -6.22 -23.27 -6.06
CA SER A 469 -7.19 -22.32 -6.60
C SER A 469 -7.02 -22.13 -8.11
N PRO A 470 -8.11 -21.91 -8.88
CA PRO A 470 -8.02 -21.59 -10.30
C PRO A 470 -7.09 -20.42 -10.64
N ILE A 471 -6.95 -19.45 -9.73
CA ILE A 471 -6.08 -18.27 -9.96
C ILE A 471 -4.57 -18.60 -9.96
N LEU A 472 -4.17 -19.77 -9.44
CA LEU A 472 -2.79 -20.24 -9.54
C LEU A 472 -2.43 -20.74 -10.95
N ALA A 473 -3.42 -20.91 -11.82
CA ALA A 473 -3.19 -21.25 -13.22
C ALA A 473 -2.26 -20.24 -13.93
N THR A 474 -2.10 -19.01 -13.41
CA THR A 474 -1.11 -18.03 -13.88
C THR A 474 0.28 -18.65 -14.03
N LYS A 475 0.76 -19.42 -13.04
CA LYS A 475 2.08 -20.06 -13.09
C LYS A 475 2.16 -21.20 -14.10
N VAL A 476 1.07 -21.94 -14.28
CA VAL A 476 0.97 -23.06 -15.22
C VAL A 476 0.94 -22.56 -16.67
N VAL A 477 0.14 -21.54 -16.95
CA VAL A 477 0.08 -20.88 -18.27
C VAL A 477 1.42 -20.19 -18.57
N ALA A 478 2.01 -19.50 -17.60
CA ALA A 478 3.35 -18.92 -17.74
C ALA A 478 4.40 -19.97 -18.11
N ALA A 479 4.42 -21.11 -17.42
CA ALA A 479 5.35 -22.19 -17.72
C ALA A 479 5.17 -22.71 -19.15
N CYS A 480 3.93 -22.88 -19.61
CA CYS A 480 3.64 -23.25 -20.99
C CYS A 480 4.18 -22.22 -21.99
N PHE A 481 3.92 -20.94 -21.75
CA PHE A 481 4.38 -19.86 -22.63
C PHE A 481 5.91 -19.76 -22.68
N HIS A 482 6.58 -19.84 -21.54
CA HIS A 482 8.04 -19.79 -21.47
C HIS A 482 8.69 -21.01 -22.14
N ALA A 483 8.14 -22.21 -21.94
CA ALA A 483 8.59 -23.41 -22.64
C ALA A 483 8.40 -23.27 -24.16
N ALA A 484 7.26 -22.74 -24.62
CA ALA A 484 7.01 -22.52 -26.03
C ALA A 484 8.04 -21.57 -26.66
N ARG A 485 8.40 -20.48 -25.97
CA ARG A 485 9.45 -19.56 -26.42
C ARG A 485 10.80 -20.26 -26.57
N LEU A 486 11.17 -21.13 -25.63
CA LEU A 486 12.42 -21.89 -25.72
C LEU A 486 12.40 -22.87 -26.90
N HIS A 487 11.29 -23.59 -27.10
CA HIS A 487 11.13 -24.47 -28.26
C HIS A 487 11.24 -23.70 -29.60
N LEU A 488 10.62 -22.52 -29.71
CA LEU A 488 10.78 -21.66 -30.89
C LEU A 488 12.25 -21.26 -31.11
N ALA A 489 12.95 -20.86 -30.06
CA ALA A 489 14.37 -20.50 -30.14
C ALA A 489 15.27 -21.69 -30.55
N LEU A 490 14.86 -22.91 -30.22
CA LEU A 490 15.51 -24.16 -30.61
C LEU A 490 15.06 -24.68 -31.99
N GLY A 491 14.14 -23.99 -32.68
CA GLY A 491 13.61 -24.39 -33.98
C GLY A 491 12.50 -25.45 -33.93
N ASP A 492 12.04 -25.85 -32.74
CA ASP A 492 10.96 -26.82 -32.55
C ASP A 492 9.60 -26.14 -32.50
N VAL A 493 9.13 -25.73 -33.69
CA VAL A 493 7.85 -25.02 -33.85
C VAL A 493 6.66 -25.89 -33.44
N ALA A 494 6.75 -27.22 -33.64
CA ALA A 494 5.68 -28.15 -33.28
C ALA A 494 5.50 -28.23 -31.76
N ALA A 495 6.59 -28.45 -31.00
CA ALA A 495 6.51 -28.46 -29.55
C ALA A 495 6.08 -27.09 -29.00
N ALA A 496 6.51 -25.99 -29.60
CA ALA A 496 6.03 -24.66 -29.21
C ALA A 496 4.51 -24.52 -29.36
N ALA A 497 3.95 -24.97 -30.48
CA ALA A 497 2.52 -24.95 -30.72
C ALA A 497 1.76 -25.81 -29.69
N ASP A 498 2.27 -26.99 -29.35
CA ASP A 498 1.68 -27.86 -28.32
C ASP A 498 1.64 -27.17 -26.96
N ARG A 499 2.73 -26.49 -26.57
CA ARG A 499 2.80 -25.72 -25.33
C ARG A 499 1.83 -24.54 -25.33
N PHE A 500 1.70 -23.78 -26.42
CA PHE A 500 0.70 -22.72 -26.50
C PHE A 500 -0.73 -23.28 -26.40
N ARG A 501 -1.04 -24.38 -27.08
CA ARG A 501 -2.37 -25.03 -26.98
C ARG A 501 -2.67 -25.46 -25.55
N ARG A 502 -1.68 -26.01 -24.84
CA ARG A 502 -1.82 -26.33 -23.41
C ARG A 502 -2.09 -25.08 -22.57
N GLY A 503 -1.39 -23.98 -22.80
CA GLY A 503 -1.62 -22.71 -22.11
C GLY A 503 -3.06 -22.20 -22.29
N VAL A 504 -3.59 -22.23 -23.53
CA VAL A 504 -4.99 -21.88 -23.81
C VAL A 504 -5.96 -22.80 -23.07
N ALA A 505 -5.74 -24.11 -23.15
CA ALA A 505 -6.61 -25.09 -22.50
C ALA A 505 -6.65 -24.92 -20.97
N VAL A 506 -5.50 -24.65 -20.35
CA VAL A 506 -5.41 -24.39 -18.90
C VAL A 506 -6.17 -23.11 -18.53
N ALA A 507 -5.99 -22.02 -19.28
CA ALA A 507 -6.68 -20.76 -19.01
C ALA A 507 -8.22 -20.92 -19.10
N LEU A 508 -8.71 -21.60 -20.14
CA LEU A 508 -10.14 -21.88 -20.30
C LEU A 508 -10.68 -22.79 -19.19
N ALA A 509 -9.92 -23.80 -18.77
CA ALA A 509 -10.30 -24.68 -17.67
C ALA A 509 -10.38 -23.92 -16.33
N ALA A 510 -9.40 -23.05 -16.05
CA ALA A 510 -9.41 -22.22 -14.86
C ALA A 510 -10.60 -21.24 -14.82
N ALA A 511 -10.96 -20.63 -15.96
CA ALA A 511 -12.12 -19.74 -16.07
C ALA A 511 -13.48 -20.46 -16.04
N ALA A 512 -13.50 -21.77 -16.28
CA ALA A 512 -14.70 -22.59 -16.17
C ALA A 512 -14.87 -23.21 -14.77
N ALA A 513 -13.94 -22.98 -13.86
CA ALA A 513 -13.95 -23.57 -12.53
C ALA A 513 -15.05 -22.97 -11.62
N PRO A 514 -15.48 -23.68 -10.57
CA PRO A 514 -16.45 -23.15 -9.62
C PRO A 514 -15.82 -22.04 -8.75
N HIS A 515 -16.13 -20.78 -9.07
CA HIS A 515 -15.52 -19.61 -8.43
C HIS A 515 -16.17 -19.19 -7.10
N ALA A 516 -17.45 -19.49 -6.88
CA ALA A 516 -18.20 -19.01 -5.71
C ALA A 516 -17.53 -19.40 -4.38
N ALA A 517 -17.11 -20.67 -4.24
CA ALA A 517 -16.43 -21.16 -3.04
C ALA A 517 -15.02 -20.58 -2.84
N GLN A 518 -14.42 -20.02 -3.89
CA GLN A 518 -13.05 -19.49 -3.87
C GLN A 518 -13.01 -17.98 -3.62
N MET A 519 -14.08 -17.25 -3.98
CA MET A 519 -14.21 -15.81 -3.76
C MET A 519 -14.60 -15.46 -2.31
N GLY A 520 -15.16 -16.41 -1.56
CA GLY A 520 -15.64 -16.20 -0.21
C GLY A 520 -17.05 -15.61 -0.18
N ASP A 521 -17.31 -14.71 0.78
CA ASP A 521 -18.60 -14.05 0.97
C ASP A 521 -19.01 -13.25 -0.29
N PRO A 522 -20.19 -13.52 -0.90
CA PRO A 522 -20.66 -12.77 -2.06
C PRO A 522 -20.92 -11.28 -1.79
N ASP A 523 -21.21 -10.90 -0.54
CA ASP A 523 -21.39 -9.50 -0.14
C ASP A 523 -20.03 -8.82 0.12
N ARG A 524 -18.97 -9.60 0.33
CA ARG A 524 -17.61 -9.14 0.59
C ARG A 524 -16.57 -10.03 -0.13
N PRO A 525 -16.59 -10.05 -1.48
CA PRO A 525 -15.73 -10.96 -2.21
C PRO A 525 -14.26 -10.61 -2.02
N THR A 526 -13.41 -11.63 -2.10
CA THR A 526 -11.97 -11.46 -2.02
C THR A 526 -11.48 -10.54 -3.15
N PRO A 527 -10.95 -9.33 -2.83
CA PRO A 527 -10.86 -8.23 -3.80
C PRO A 527 -9.87 -8.50 -4.93
N PHE A 528 -8.87 -9.36 -4.71
CA PHE A 528 -7.88 -9.72 -5.72
C PHE A 528 -8.33 -10.87 -6.63
N TYR A 529 -9.35 -11.64 -6.27
CA TYR A 529 -9.66 -12.91 -6.96
C TYR A 529 -9.94 -12.74 -8.45
N LEU A 530 -10.83 -11.82 -8.80
CA LEU A 530 -11.20 -11.57 -10.20
C LEU A 530 -10.06 -10.91 -10.98
N THR A 531 -9.23 -10.09 -10.33
CA THR A 531 -8.04 -9.50 -10.94
C THR A 531 -7.03 -10.58 -11.31
N GLU A 532 -6.76 -11.53 -10.40
CA GLU A 532 -5.87 -12.66 -10.67
C GLU A 532 -6.45 -13.61 -11.73
N LEU A 533 -7.77 -13.84 -11.72
CA LEU A 533 -8.44 -14.63 -12.78
C LEU A 533 -8.35 -13.94 -14.16
N ALA A 534 -8.46 -12.61 -14.20
CA ALA A 534 -8.28 -11.84 -15.43
C ALA A 534 -6.84 -11.99 -15.96
N GLU A 535 -5.83 -11.98 -15.08
CA GLU A 535 -4.44 -12.24 -15.48
C GLU A 535 -4.27 -13.64 -16.10
N VAL A 536 -4.92 -14.69 -15.56
CA VAL A 536 -4.93 -16.02 -16.18
C VAL A 536 -5.44 -15.97 -17.62
N MET A 537 -6.54 -15.25 -17.84
CA MET A 537 -7.16 -15.12 -19.16
C MET A 537 -6.29 -14.31 -20.13
N ASP A 538 -5.63 -13.26 -19.65
CA ASP A 538 -4.69 -12.48 -20.46
C ASP A 538 -3.47 -13.30 -20.89
N MET A 539 -2.91 -14.10 -19.97
CA MET A 539 -1.83 -15.03 -20.31
C MET A 539 -2.29 -16.10 -21.30
N GLY A 540 -3.51 -16.64 -21.14
CA GLY A 540 -4.12 -17.56 -22.09
C GLY A 540 -4.31 -16.94 -23.48
N SER A 541 -4.70 -15.66 -23.53
CA SER A 541 -4.85 -14.90 -24.77
C SER A 541 -3.52 -14.74 -25.50
N GLN A 542 -2.41 -14.51 -24.79
CA GLN A 542 -1.07 -14.48 -25.40
C GLN A 542 -0.74 -15.81 -26.08
N CYS A 543 -1.06 -16.95 -25.44
CA CYS A 543 -0.90 -18.26 -26.07
C CYS A 543 -1.79 -18.44 -27.31
N ALA A 544 -3.03 -17.97 -27.28
CA ALA A 544 -3.95 -18.05 -28.42
C ALA A 544 -3.47 -17.19 -29.61
N ASN A 545 -2.98 -15.98 -29.36
CA ASN A 545 -2.42 -15.13 -30.40
C ASN A 545 -1.13 -15.70 -30.98
N ALA A 546 -0.28 -16.30 -30.13
CA ALA A 546 0.90 -17.02 -30.60
C ALA A 546 0.54 -18.15 -31.57
N LEU A 547 -0.54 -18.89 -31.33
CA LEU A 547 -1.02 -19.91 -32.27
C LEU A 547 -1.54 -19.28 -33.57
N ALA A 548 -2.37 -18.24 -33.47
CA ALA A 548 -2.94 -17.57 -34.64
C ALA A 548 -1.88 -16.94 -35.55
N HIS A 549 -0.76 -16.52 -34.97
CA HIS A 549 0.32 -15.84 -35.66
C HIS A 549 1.57 -16.69 -35.85
N LEU A 550 1.55 -17.97 -35.50
CA LEU A 550 2.70 -18.87 -35.65
C LEU A 550 3.30 -18.88 -37.07
N PRO A 551 2.51 -18.79 -38.17
CA PRO A 551 3.09 -18.65 -39.52
C PRO A 551 3.97 -17.41 -39.72
N LEU A 552 3.84 -16.40 -38.87
CA LEU A 552 4.73 -15.23 -38.88
C LEU A 552 6.11 -15.54 -38.32
N TRP A 553 6.28 -16.59 -37.49
CA TRP A 553 7.55 -16.91 -36.86
C TRP A 553 8.66 -17.14 -37.88
N GLU A 554 8.39 -17.90 -38.94
CA GLU A 554 9.39 -18.19 -39.98
C GLU A 554 9.71 -16.97 -40.85
N ARG A 555 8.75 -16.07 -41.05
CA ARG A 555 8.87 -14.91 -41.95
C ARG A 555 9.43 -13.66 -41.26
N ASP A 556 8.94 -13.39 -40.06
CA ASP A 556 9.25 -12.19 -39.27
C ASP A 556 9.02 -12.46 -37.77
N PRO A 557 10.02 -13.05 -37.07
CA PRO A 557 9.98 -13.26 -35.63
C PRO A 557 9.67 -11.99 -34.81
N GLY A 558 10.10 -10.82 -35.30
CA GLY A 558 9.88 -9.54 -34.62
C GLY A 558 8.42 -9.09 -34.73
N LEU A 559 7.77 -9.28 -35.88
CA LEU A 559 6.34 -9.07 -36.02
C LEU A 559 5.54 -10.11 -35.22
N PHE A 560 5.95 -11.37 -35.20
CA PHE A 560 5.32 -12.40 -34.37
C PHE A 560 5.21 -11.95 -32.91
N TRP A 561 6.32 -11.57 -32.27
CA TRP A 561 6.28 -11.14 -30.87
C TRP A 561 5.45 -9.87 -30.63
N ARG A 562 5.42 -8.94 -31.58
CA ARG A 562 4.54 -7.77 -31.51
C ARG A 562 3.05 -8.12 -31.53
N GLN A 563 2.66 -9.21 -32.19
CA GLN A 563 1.28 -9.70 -32.19
C GLN A 563 0.95 -10.59 -30.98
N VAL A 564 1.97 -11.19 -30.35
CA VAL A 564 1.81 -12.02 -29.14
C VAL A 564 1.72 -11.16 -27.88
N ASP A 565 2.48 -10.07 -27.79
CA ASP A 565 2.50 -9.14 -26.66
C ASP A 565 1.27 -8.20 -26.66
N ILE A 566 0.10 -8.81 -26.63
CA ILE A 566 -1.20 -8.13 -26.53
C ILE A 566 -1.67 -8.14 -25.08
N ARG A 567 -0.98 -7.44 -24.19
CA ARG A 567 -1.55 -7.18 -22.84
C ARG A 567 -2.74 -6.24 -22.99
N ARG A 568 -3.94 -6.80 -23.15
CA ARG A 568 -5.18 -6.05 -23.43
C ARG A 568 -5.86 -5.56 -22.17
N PHE A 569 -5.78 -6.26 -21.04
CA PHE A 569 -5.84 -5.56 -19.75
C PHE A 569 -4.46 -5.01 -19.51
N GLY A 570 -4.23 -3.81 -20.03
CA GLY A 570 -3.12 -3.03 -19.56
C GLY A 570 -3.35 -2.68 -18.10
N LEU A 571 -3.34 -3.60 -17.13
CA LEU A 571 -3.19 -3.20 -15.73
C LEU A 571 -1.93 -2.37 -15.60
N ALA A 572 -0.86 -2.67 -16.33
CA ALA A 572 0.29 -1.78 -16.42
C ALA A 572 0.08 -0.55 -17.31
N SER A 573 -0.82 -0.53 -18.31
CA SER A 573 -1.06 0.67 -19.14
C SER A 573 -2.15 1.54 -18.54
N TRP A 574 -3.32 1.01 -18.17
CA TRP A 574 -4.32 1.61 -17.30
C TRP A 574 -3.79 1.99 -15.92
N ALA A 575 -2.93 1.20 -15.23
CA ALA A 575 -2.29 1.68 -14.00
C ALA A 575 -1.12 2.62 -14.27
N ARG A 576 -0.42 2.56 -15.42
CA ARG A 576 0.50 3.65 -15.82
C ARG A 576 -0.23 4.88 -16.31
N ASP A 577 -1.43 4.74 -16.84
CA ASP A 577 -2.29 5.82 -17.33
C ASP A 577 -2.99 6.40 -16.12
N LEU A 578 -3.43 5.61 -15.14
CA LEU A 578 -3.87 6.05 -13.81
C LEU A 578 -2.71 6.59 -13.00
N GLU A 579 -1.49 6.04 -13.05
CA GLU A 579 -0.34 6.59 -12.36
C GLU A 579 0.20 7.81 -13.07
N GLN A 580 0.16 7.89 -14.40
CA GLN A 580 0.49 9.09 -15.16
C GLN A 580 -0.59 10.12 -14.98
N GLU A 581 -1.85 9.72 -14.91
CA GLU A 581 -2.96 10.61 -14.56
C GLU A 581 -2.76 11.06 -13.12
N ASN A 582 -2.60 10.16 -12.14
CA ASN A 582 -2.29 10.48 -10.74
C ASN A 582 -1.01 11.32 -10.59
N ARG A 583 0.04 11.10 -11.39
CA ARG A 583 1.27 11.91 -11.40
C ARG A 583 1.07 13.25 -12.11
N ARG A 584 0.26 13.33 -13.16
CA ARG A 584 -0.21 14.59 -13.78
C ARG A 584 -1.18 15.34 -12.87
N LEU A 585 -1.85 14.63 -11.96
CA LEU A 585 -2.71 15.16 -10.92
C LEU A 585 -1.90 15.59 -9.67
N ALA A 586 -0.75 14.96 -9.42
CA ALA A 586 0.12 15.23 -8.25
C ALA A 586 1.34 16.12 -8.54
N GLY A 587 1.74 16.28 -9.81
CA GLY A 587 2.96 16.98 -10.22
C GLY A 587 2.76 18.05 -11.30
N GLY A 588 1.56 18.63 -11.38
CA GLY A 588 1.21 19.74 -12.28
C GLY A 588 0.92 21.03 -11.54
#